data_AF-A0A2S4M5Y7-F1
#
_entry.id   AF-A0A2S4M5Y7-F1
#
_cell.length_a   1.000
_cell.length_b   1.000
_cell.length_c   1.000
_cell.angle_alpha   90.00
_cell.angle_beta   90.00
_cell.angle_gamma   90.00
#
_symmetry.space_group_name_H-M   'P 1'
#
loop_
_entity.id
_entity.type
_entity.pdbx_description
1 polymer ?
#
loop_
_entity_poly.entity_id
_entity_poly.type
_entity_poly.pdbx_seq_one_letter_code
_entity_poly.pdbx_strand_id
1 'polypeptide(L)'
;MRRAILKVGDKSTNGGVVIEGVENCTHHGTPMTFIGAKVWCNGCKSEGVIGSKGPHRIATMMGKQQALDGDICICKCAPSPVLRASQDSAWHEFGTHELAAMGYDAFGRELVNGHRAYDEQVRAVTSWASLEGYPYHIKAASSDAYSGRVDISGQLPRIHTETAETYTIYWGDEALAHGEWP
;
A
#
# COMPACT_ATOMS: atom_id res chain seq x y z
N MET A 1 -2.37 -5.06 11.73
CA MET A 1 -1.03 -4.54 12.12
C MET A 1 -1.19 -3.52 13.24
N ARG A 2 -0.28 -3.47 14.21
CA ARG A 2 -0.24 -2.39 15.22
C ARG A 2 1.00 -1.52 15.03
N ARG A 3 0.84 -0.21 15.19
CA ARG A 3 1.95 0.76 15.23
C ARG A 3 1.82 1.61 16.48
N ALA A 4 2.83 1.55 17.35
CA ALA A 4 2.83 2.32 18.60
C ALA A 4 3.02 3.82 18.33
N ILE A 5 2.41 4.66 19.16
CA ILE A 5 2.58 6.13 19.09
C ILE A 5 3.99 6.47 19.60
N LEU A 6 4.69 7.34 18.86
CA LEU A 6 6.01 7.84 19.25
C LEU A 6 5.90 8.94 20.33
N LYS A 7 6.96 9.09 21.12
CA LYS A 7 7.09 10.11 22.17
C LYS A 7 8.48 10.72 22.21
N VAL A 8 8.61 11.84 22.92
CA VAL A 8 9.92 12.46 23.19
C VAL A 8 10.86 11.44 23.83
N GLY A 9 12.12 11.41 23.37
CA GLY A 9 13.12 10.45 23.81
C GLY A 9 13.19 9.16 22.98
N ASP A 10 12.20 8.88 22.14
CA ASP A 10 12.27 7.75 21.20
C ASP A 10 13.44 7.91 20.22
N LYS A 11 14.00 6.76 19.83
CA LYS A 11 15.26 6.72 19.09
C LYS A 11 15.05 6.27 17.65
N SER A 12 15.83 6.84 16.74
CA SER A 12 15.98 6.29 15.40
C SER A 12 17.01 5.15 15.36
N THR A 13 16.99 4.39 14.28
CA THR A 13 17.93 3.30 13.94
C THR A 13 19.41 3.72 13.95
N ASN A 14 19.72 5.00 13.79
CA ASN A 14 21.09 5.54 13.93
C ASN A 14 21.32 6.28 15.26
N GLY A 15 20.43 6.08 16.23
CA GLY A 15 20.52 6.66 17.57
C GLY A 15 20.13 8.13 17.67
N GLY A 16 19.54 8.73 16.64
CA GLY A 16 18.92 10.06 16.75
C GLY A 16 17.77 10.04 17.74
N VAL A 17 17.43 11.19 18.35
CA VAL A 17 16.49 11.28 19.47
C VAL A 17 15.41 12.29 19.16
N VAL A 18 14.14 11.91 19.36
CA VAL A 18 13.01 12.85 19.29
C VAL A 18 13.11 13.84 20.46
N ILE A 19 13.11 15.15 20.15
CA ILE A 19 13.34 16.21 21.15
C ILE A 19 12.15 17.18 21.29
N GLU A 20 11.11 17.02 20.48
CA GLU A 20 9.91 17.84 20.54
C GLU A 20 8.66 16.96 20.65
N GLY A 21 7.69 17.42 21.44
CA GLY A 21 6.41 16.75 21.65
C GLY A 21 5.31 17.75 21.96
N VAL A 22 4.12 17.23 22.24
CA VAL A 22 2.95 18.02 22.64
C VAL A 22 2.91 18.10 24.16
N GLU A 23 3.26 19.25 24.74
CA GLU A 23 3.42 19.42 26.21
C GLU A 23 2.21 18.94 27.01
N ASN A 24 1.00 19.19 26.53
CA ASN A 24 -0.26 18.85 27.21
C ASN A 24 -0.82 17.46 26.84
N CYS A 25 -0.08 16.64 26.11
CA CYS A 25 -0.49 15.28 25.74
C CYS A 25 0.65 14.31 26.06
N THR A 26 0.56 13.67 27.23
CA THR A 26 1.64 12.80 27.73
C THR A 26 1.24 11.34 27.78
N HIS A 27 2.22 10.48 27.60
CA HIS A 27 2.19 9.05 27.85
C HIS A 27 3.08 8.76 29.06
N HIS A 28 2.47 8.39 30.19
CA HIS A 28 3.17 8.20 31.48
C HIS A 28 4.14 9.34 31.83
N GLY A 29 3.67 10.59 31.68
CA GLY A 29 4.46 11.79 31.99
C GLY A 29 5.47 12.19 30.90
N THR A 30 5.63 11.42 29.82
CA THR A 30 6.48 11.79 28.68
C THR A 30 5.62 12.39 27.56
N PRO A 31 5.93 13.57 27.00
CA PRO A 31 5.16 14.15 25.90
C PRO A 31 5.12 13.23 24.68
N MET A 32 3.94 12.96 24.16
CA MET A 32 3.77 12.28 22.86
C MET A 32 4.22 13.21 21.73
N THR A 33 4.80 12.65 20.67
CA THR A 33 5.34 13.42 19.55
C THR A 33 4.39 13.38 18.33
N PHE A 34 4.73 14.13 17.30
CA PHE A 34 3.86 14.39 16.16
C PHE A 34 4.66 14.50 14.86
N ILE A 35 4.00 14.31 13.72
CA ILE A 35 4.62 14.49 12.41
C ILE A 35 5.10 15.94 12.25
N GLY A 36 6.36 16.12 11.88
CA GLY A 36 7.04 17.41 11.80
C GLY A 36 7.77 17.83 13.09
N ALA A 37 7.64 17.07 14.19
CA ALA A 37 8.39 17.34 15.42
C ALA A 37 9.90 17.17 15.21
N LYS A 38 10.69 17.95 15.95
CA LYS A 38 12.15 17.93 15.87
C LYS A 38 12.78 16.62 16.38
N VAL A 39 13.82 16.20 15.68
CA VAL A 39 14.69 15.07 16.02
C VAL A 39 16.15 15.52 15.92
N TRP A 40 16.94 15.29 16.97
CA TRP A 40 18.38 15.42 16.88
C TRP A 40 19.00 14.17 16.26
N CYS A 41 19.52 14.25 15.04
CA CYS A 41 20.11 13.11 14.35
C CYS A 41 21.58 12.90 14.72
N ASN A 42 21.88 11.80 15.41
CA ASN A 42 23.24 11.47 15.81
C ASN A 42 24.13 10.96 14.68
N GLY A 43 23.56 10.56 13.55
CA GLY A 43 24.33 10.14 12.36
C GLY A 43 24.93 11.32 11.60
N CYS A 44 24.09 12.28 11.17
CA CYS A 44 24.55 13.44 10.40
C CYS A 44 24.81 14.71 11.24
N LYS A 45 24.62 14.63 12.56
CA LYS A 45 24.85 15.73 13.52
C LYS A 45 24.06 17.00 13.17
N SER A 46 22.80 16.84 12.81
CA SER A 46 21.90 17.95 12.54
C SER A 46 20.52 17.72 13.14
N GLU A 47 19.78 18.81 13.33
CA GLU A 47 18.34 18.75 13.53
C GLU A 47 17.67 18.25 12.24
N GLY A 48 16.73 17.33 12.39
CA GLY A 48 15.79 16.89 11.37
C GLY A 48 14.38 16.91 11.96
N VAL A 49 13.42 16.41 11.19
CA VAL A 49 12.02 16.33 11.63
C VAL A 49 11.44 14.94 11.40
N ILE A 50 10.38 14.60 12.14
CA ILE A 50 9.63 13.37 11.90
C ILE A 50 8.85 13.48 10.60
N GLY A 51 9.13 12.58 9.66
CA GLY A 51 8.36 12.37 8.44
C GLY A 51 7.49 11.12 8.55
N SER A 52 6.24 11.24 8.10
CA SER A 52 5.32 10.11 8.03
C SER A 52 5.80 9.06 7.03
N LYS A 53 5.83 7.79 7.45
CA LYS A 53 6.07 6.65 6.57
C LYS A 53 5.14 5.49 6.94
N GLY A 54 4.57 4.83 5.95
CA GLY A 54 3.63 3.73 6.17
C GLY A 54 2.20 4.20 6.48
N PRO A 55 1.29 3.27 6.84
CA PRO A 55 -0.13 3.56 7.00
C PRO A 55 -0.41 4.51 8.17
N HIS A 56 -1.26 5.52 7.92
CA HIS A 56 -1.68 6.52 8.91
C HIS A 56 -3.18 6.80 8.78
N ARG A 57 -3.83 7.04 9.92
CA ARG A 57 -5.15 7.65 10.00
C ARG A 57 -5.03 9.12 10.36
N ILE A 58 -6.07 9.91 10.07
CA ILE A 58 -6.21 11.24 10.64
C ILE A 58 -6.48 11.07 12.14
N ALA A 59 -5.46 11.34 12.95
CA ALA A 59 -5.51 11.23 14.40
C ALA A 59 -4.59 12.29 14.99
N THR A 60 -5.18 13.29 15.64
CA THR A 60 -4.45 14.48 16.07
C THR A 60 -4.45 14.66 17.58
N MET A 61 -3.40 15.30 18.08
CA MET A 61 -3.27 15.77 19.47
C MET A 61 -3.07 17.27 19.41
N MET A 62 -4.05 18.04 19.89
CA MET A 62 -4.03 19.51 19.77
C MET A 62 -3.80 19.99 18.32
N GLY A 63 -4.45 19.34 17.35
CA GLY A 63 -4.31 19.67 15.92
C GLY A 63 -3.04 19.15 15.24
N LYS A 64 -2.14 18.48 15.96
CA LYS A 64 -0.91 17.90 15.41
C LYS A 64 -1.08 16.41 15.15
N GLN A 65 -0.79 15.95 13.92
CA GLN A 65 -0.92 14.54 13.54
C GLN A 65 0.03 13.64 14.35
N GLN A 66 -0.49 12.57 14.93
CA GLN A 66 0.30 11.61 15.70
C GLN A 66 1.37 10.94 14.84
N ALA A 67 2.58 10.83 15.39
CA ALA A 67 3.68 10.07 14.79
C ALA A 67 3.70 8.63 15.32
N LEU A 68 4.03 7.68 14.45
CA LEU A 68 3.91 6.24 14.72
C LEU A 68 5.25 5.51 14.52
N ASP A 69 5.43 4.40 15.23
CA ASP A 69 6.58 3.50 15.06
C ASP A 69 6.78 3.15 13.59
N GLY A 70 8.01 3.25 13.08
CA GLY A 70 8.30 3.07 11.66
C GLY A 70 8.33 4.36 10.84
N ASP A 71 7.92 5.51 11.41
CA ASP A 71 8.16 6.83 10.80
C ASP A 71 9.65 7.14 10.69
N ILE A 72 10.02 8.15 9.92
CA ILE A 72 11.42 8.43 9.59
C ILE A 72 11.88 9.78 10.13
N CYS A 73 13.17 9.89 10.40
CA CYS A 73 13.83 11.17 10.63
C CYS A 73 14.28 11.76 9.28
N ILE A 74 13.58 12.79 8.81
CA ILE A 74 13.98 13.59 7.64
C ILE A 74 15.14 14.49 8.07
N CYS A 75 16.35 14.03 7.79
CA CYS A 75 17.62 14.70 8.06
C CYS A 75 18.56 14.52 6.85
N LYS A 76 19.87 14.73 7.02
CA LYS A 76 20.85 14.60 5.92
C LYS A 76 21.34 13.17 5.66
N CYS A 77 20.85 12.18 6.41
CA CYS A 77 21.24 10.78 6.23
C CYS A 77 20.52 10.15 5.02
N ALA A 78 21.20 9.26 4.30
CA ALA A 78 20.63 8.42 3.26
C ALA A 78 20.98 6.94 3.52
N PRO A 79 19.99 6.05 3.67
CA PRO A 79 18.56 6.34 3.78
C PRO A 79 18.20 7.09 5.07
N SER A 80 17.02 7.73 5.09
CA SER A 80 16.49 8.38 6.30
C SER A 80 16.35 7.35 7.44
N PRO A 81 16.87 7.64 8.65
CA PRO A 81 16.80 6.73 9.78
C PRO A 81 15.35 6.51 10.22
N VAL A 82 14.97 5.27 10.50
CA VAL A 82 13.63 4.92 10.99
C VAL A 82 13.53 5.08 12.50
N LEU A 83 12.47 5.70 13.00
CA LEU A 83 12.14 5.87 14.42
C LEU A 83 11.51 4.61 15.01
N ARG A 84 11.81 4.37 16.29
CA ARG A 84 11.35 3.23 17.08
C ARG A 84 10.70 3.71 18.36
N ALA A 85 9.45 3.31 18.55
CA ALA A 85 8.74 3.58 19.80
C ALA A 85 9.38 2.78 20.94
N SER A 86 9.60 3.44 22.08
CA SER A 86 10.07 2.80 23.32
C SER A 86 8.95 2.18 24.15
N GLN A 87 7.73 2.15 23.63
CA GLN A 87 6.52 1.71 24.33
C GLN A 87 5.58 0.97 23.38
N ASP A 88 4.70 0.13 23.94
CA ASP A 88 3.74 -0.70 23.22
C ASP A 88 2.34 -0.67 23.84
N SER A 89 2.05 0.32 24.69
CA SER A 89 0.80 0.50 25.47
C SER A 89 -0.20 1.50 24.83
N ALA A 90 0.26 2.32 23.88
CA ALA A 90 -0.55 3.25 23.10
C ALA A 90 -0.23 3.09 21.61
N TRP A 91 -1.22 2.70 20.81
CA TRP A 91 -1.01 2.32 19.41
C TRP A 91 -2.22 2.59 18.52
N HIS A 92 -1.98 2.60 17.21
CA HIS A 92 -3.01 2.42 16.20
C HIS A 92 -3.01 0.98 15.73
N GLU A 93 -4.21 0.41 15.58
CA GLU A 93 -4.40 -0.92 15.00
C GLU A 93 -5.05 -0.79 13.63
N PHE A 94 -4.41 -1.31 12.59
CA PHE A 94 -4.88 -1.29 11.20
C PHE A 94 -5.36 -2.68 10.78
N GLY A 95 -6.56 -2.76 10.21
CA GLY A 95 -7.11 -4.01 9.67
C GLY A 95 -6.50 -4.35 8.30
N THR A 96 -6.52 -5.62 7.89
CA THR A 96 -5.98 -6.04 6.59
C THR A 96 -6.70 -5.39 5.41
N HIS A 97 -8.03 -5.33 5.45
CA HIS A 97 -8.83 -4.70 4.40
C HIS A 97 -8.57 -3.18 4.31
N GLU A 98 -8.40 -2.53 5.47
CA GLU A 98 -8.06 -1.11 5.54
C GLU A 98 -6.65 -0.84 4.98
N LEU A 99 -5.67 -1.66 5.35
CA LEU A 99 -4.32 -1.57 4.81
C LEU A 99 -4.34 -1.70 3.28
N ALA A 100 -5.07 -2.69 2.76
CA ALA A 100 -5.23 -2.87 1.31
C ALA A 100 -5.87 -1.63 0.65
N ALA A 101 -6.92 -1.06 1.25
CA ALA A 101 -7.55 0.17 0.76
C ALA A 101 -6.60 1.39 0.80
N MET A 102 -5.63 1.39 1.72
CA MET A 102 -4.57 2.41 1.81
C MET A 102 -3.36 2.13 0.91
N GLY A 103 -3.34 1.01 0.18
CA GLY A 103 -2.21 0.61 -0.67
C GLY A 103 -1.07 -0.08 0.08
N TYR A 104 -1.37 -0.79 1.17
CA TYR A 104 -0.40 -1.55 1.96
C TYR A 104 -0.77 -3.03 2.08
N ASP A 105 0.23 -3.89 2.20
CA ASP A 105 0.02 -5.30 2.53
C ASP A 105 -0.36 -5.49 4.01
N ALA A 106 -0.64 -6.72 4.42
CA ALA A 106 -1.01 -7.06 5.80
C ALA A 106 0.07 -6.70 6.85
N PHE A 107 1.31 -6.46 6.40
CA PHE A 107 2.45 -6.08 7.23
C PHE A 107 2.75 -4.57 7.18
N GLY A 108 1.93 -3.77 6.50
CA GLY A 108 2.12 -2.33 6.37
C GLY A 108 3.25 -1.92 5.43
N ARG A 109 3.69 -2.83 4.56
CA ARG A 109 4.62 -2.48 3.47
C ARG A 109 3.78 -1.93 2.31
N GLU A 110 4.26 -0.85 1.69
CA GLU A 110 3.60 -0.30 0.51
C GLU A 110 3.46 -1.44 -0.52
N LEU A 111 2.23 -1.65 -0.98
CA LEU A 111 2.00 -2.38 -2.21
C LEU A 111 2.66 -1.52 -3.28
N VAL A 112 3.76 -2.04 -3.83
CA VAL A 112 4.59 -1.29 -4.76
C VAL A 112 3.72 -0.92 -5.97
N ASN A 113 3.23 0.33 -6.03
CA ASN A 113 2.65 0.94 -7.22
C ASN A 113 3.79 1.25 -8.22
N GLY A 114 4.57 0.22 -8.59
CA GLY A 114 5.85 0.36 -9.28
C GLY A 114 6.14 -0.73 -10.30
N HIS A 115 5.14 -1.53 -10.69
CA HIS A 115 5.03 -1.95 -12.07
C HIS A 115 3.73 -1.39 -12.60
N ARG A 116 3.77 -0.75 -13.76
CA ARG A 116 2.56 -0.45 -14.53
C ARG A 116 1.78 -1.76 -14.59
N ALA A 117 0.62 -1.83 -13.93
CA ALA A 117 -0.33 -2.90 -14.20
C ALA A 117 -0.55 -2.83 -15.72
N TYR A 118 -0.08 -3.83 -16.45
CA TYR A 118 -0.47 -3.93 -17.85
C TYR A 118 -1.96 -4.22 -17.81
N ASP A 119 -2.75 -3.34 -18.42
CA ASP A 119 -4.20 -3.31 -18.27
C ASP A 119 -4.90 -3.51 -19.62
N GLU A 120 -4.42 -4.53 -20.33
CA GLU A 120 -4.85 -4.85 -21.67
C GLU A 120 -6.34 -5.18 -21.72
N GLN A 121 -7.00 -4.70 -22.77
CA GLN A 121 -8.38 -5.01 -23.02
C GLN A 121 -8.55 -5.39 -24.49
N VAL A 122 -9.05 -6.59 -24.70
CA VAL A 122 -9.29 -7.11 -26.04
C VAL A 122 -10.69 -6.71 -26.49
N ARG A 123 -10.79 -6.22 -27.73
CA ARG A 123 -12.06 -6.02 -28.41
C ARG A 123 -12.20 -7.05 -29.53
N ALA A 124 -13.13 -7.98 -29.36
CA ALA A 124 -13.51 -8.92 -30.40
C ALA A 124 -14.30 -8.19 -31.50
N VAL A 125 -13.89 -8.37 -32.74
CA VAL A 125 -14.53 -7.75 -33.92
C VAL A 125 -14.73 -8.78 -35.01
N THR A 126 -15.82 -8.66 -35.76
CA THR A 126 -16.11 -9.46 -36.95
C THR A 126 -16.80 -8.59 -37.98
N SER A 127 -16.68 -8.95 -39.25
CA SER A 127 -17.26 -8.22 -40.38
C SER A 127 -18.50 -8.90 -40.98
N TRP A 128 -18.88 -10.09 -40.48
CA TRP A 128 -19.86 -10.95 -41.16
C TRP A 128 -20.89 -11.60 -40.22
N ALA A 129 -20.83 -11.35 -38.90
CA ALA A 129 -21.81 -11.88 -37.94
C ALA A 129 -21.88 -11.00 -36.67
N SER A 130 -22.81 -11.27 -35.76
CA SER A 130 -22.72 -10.77 -34.37
C SER A 130 -21.91 -11.76 -33.53
N LEU A 131 -21.06 -11.25 -32.63
CA LEU A 131 -20.37 -12.05 -31.62
C LEU A 131 -21.09 -12.07 -30.28
N GLU A 132 -22.24 -11.39 -30.16
CA GLU A 132 -23.01 -11.38 -28.92
C GLU A 132 -23.34 -12.82 -28.49
N GLY A 133 -23.02 -13.16 -27.25
CA GLY A 133 -23.19 -14.50 -26.69
C GLY A 133 -22.06 -15.48 -27.01
N TYR A 134 -21.09 -15.13 -27.86
CA TYR A 134 -20.01 -16.05 -28.26
C TYR A 134 -19.04 -16.30 -27.09
N PRO A 135 -18.73 -17.55 -26.72
CA PRO A 135 -17.96 -17.85 -25.52
C PRO A 135 -16.46 -17.57 -25.70
N TYR A 136 -15.83 -17.07 -24.64
CA TYR A 136 -14.38 -16.89 -24.54
C TYR A 136 -13.85 -17.43 -23.21
N HIS A 137 -12.59 -17.86 -23.22
CA HIS A 137 -11.83 -18.19 -22.02
C HIS A 137 -10.42 -17.60 -22.16
N ILE A 138 -10.04 -16.74 -21.22
CA ILE A 138 -8.73 -16.12 -21.15
C ILE A 138 -7.93 -16.84 -20.06
N LYS A 139 -6.74 -17.30 -20.42
CA LYS A 139 -5.78 -17.89 -19.49
C LYS A 139 -4.51 -17.05 -19.45
N ALA A 140 -4.27 -16.43 -18.31
CA ALA A 140 -3.04 -15.70 -18.05
C ALA A 140 -1.87 -16.66 -17.77
N ALA A 141 -0.63 -16.14 -17.79
CA ALA A 141 0.52 -16.93 -17.34
C ALA A 141 0.55 -17.04 -15.81
N SER A 142 0.01 -16.03 -15.12
CA SER A 142 -0.47 -16.16 -13.75
C SER A 142 -1.61 -17.19 -13.67
N SER A 143 -1.87 -17.75 -12.49
CA SER A 143 -2.97 -18.72 -12.30
C SER A 143 -4.38 -18.14 -12.49
N ASP A 144 -4.49 -16.91 -13.01
CA ASP A 144 -5.74 -16.21 -13.22
C ASP A 144 -6.39 -16.65 -14.55
N ALA A 145 -7.70 -16.83 -14.51
CA ALA A 145 -8.48 -17.17 -15.69
C ALA A 145 -9.83 -16.45 -15.68
N TYR A 146 -10.28 -16.07 -16.86
CA TYR A 146 -11.54 -15.33 -17.06
C TYR A 146 -12.36 -16.03 -18.13
N SER A 147 -13.59 -16.42 -17.79
CA SER A 147 -14.53 -17.03 -18.74
C SER A 147 -15.75 -16.13 -18.89
N GLY A 148 -16.34 -16.12 -20.07
CA GLY A 148 -17.59 -15.41 -20.28
C GLY A 148 -18.11 -15.52 -21.69
N ARG A 149 -19.12 -14.69 -21.99
CA ARG A 149 -19.68 -14.53 -23.33
C ARG A 149 -19.49 -13.09 -23.77
N VAL A 150 -19.14 -12.90 -25.05
CA VAL A 150 -18.96 -11.58 -25.65
C VAL A 150 -20.29 -10.83 -25.63
N ASP A 151 -20.27 -9.55 -25.25
CA ASP A 151 -21.45 -8.68 -25.29
C ASP A 151 -21.55 -7.91 -26.61
N ILE A 152 -22.58 -7.07 -26.75
CA ILE A 152 -22.79 -6.23 -27.93
C ILE A 152 -21.63 -5.26 -28.24
N SER A 153 -20.81 -4.93 -27.24
CA SER A 153 -19.69 -4.00 -27.40
C SER A 153 -18.44 -4.70 -27.95
N GLY A 154 -18.40 -6.04 -27.87
CA GLY A 154 -17.23 -6.82 -28.21
C GLY A 154 -16.08 -6.69 -27.21
N GLN A 155 -16.26 -5.94 -26.12
CA GLN A 155 -15.22 -5.71 -25.13
C GLN A 155 -15.16 -6.88 -24.16
N LEU A 156 -13.98 -7.49 -24.07
CA LEU A 156 -13.69 -8.49 -23.04
C LEU A 156 -13.30 -7.79 -21.73
N PRO A 157 -13.29 -8.51 -20.60
CA PRO A 157 -12.79 -7.99 -19.34
C PRO A 157 -11.38 -7.42 -19.50
N ARG A 158 -11.09 -6.36 -18.74
CA ARG A 158 -9.75 -5.82 -18.64
C ARG A 158 -8.88 -6.81 -17.87
N ILE A 159 -7.75 -7.18 -18.46
CA ILE A 159 -6.80 -8.12 -17.88
C ILE A 159 -5.73 -7.28 -17.18
N HIS A 160 -5.50 -7.56 -15.91
CA HIS A 160 -4.49 -6.88 -15.12
C HIS A 160 -3.34 -7.86 -14.82
N THR A 161 -2.13 -7.55 -15.27
CA THR A 161 -0.95 -8.36 -14.97
C THR A 161 0.10 -7.56 -14.21
N GLU A 162 0.76 -8.22 -13.25
CA GLU A 162 1.82 -7.61 -12.44
C GLU A 162 3.12 -7.43 -13.23
N THR A 163 3.34 -8.26 -14.25
CA THR A 163 4.49 -8.22 -15.16
C THR A 163 4.05 -8.32 -16.62
N ALA A 164 4.92 -7.93 -17.56
CA ALA A 164 4.68 -8.21 -18.97
C ALA A 164 4.63 -9.73 -19.18
N GLU A 165 3.46 -10.24 -19.57
CA GLU A 165 3.24 -11.66 -19.80
C GLU A 165 2.33 -11.88 -21.00
N THR A 166 2.32 -13.11 -21.52
CA THR A 166 1.44 -13.52 -22.61
C THR A 166 0.27 -14.30 -22.03
N TYR A 167 -0.95 -13.91 -22.37
CA TYR A 167 -2.14 -14.71 -22.13
C TYR A 167 -2.65 -15.33 -23.44
N THR A 168 -3.39 -16.42 -23.31
CA THR A 168 -4.05 -17.09 -24.43
C THR A 168 -5.56 -16.89 -24.33
N ILE A 169 -6.20 -16.57 -25.44
CA ILE A 169 -7.67 -16.52 -25.52
C ILE A 169 -8.16 -17.69 -26.36
N TYR A 170 -8.97 -18.54 -25.73
CA TYR A 170 -9.71 -19.59 -26.38
C TYR A 170 -11.11 -19.08 -26.71
N TRP A 171 -11.69 -19.60 -27.80
CA TRP A 171 -12.97 -19.14 -28.34
C TRP A 171 -13.87 -20.33 -28.64
N GLY A 172 -15.19 -20.12 -28.60
CA GLY A 172 -16.14 -21.16 -29.04
C GLY A 172 -16.01 -22.45 -28.21
N ASP A 173 -15.95 -23.58 -28.90
CA ASP A 173 -15.84 -24.90 -28.27
C ASP A 173 -14.55 -25.08 -27.44
N GLU A 174 -13.45 -24.44 -27.84
CA GLU A 174 -12.20 -24.47 -27.07
C GLU A 174 -12.34 -23.71 -25.76
N ALA A 175 -13.07 -22.58 -25.75
CA ALA A 175 -13.37 -21.88 -24.51
C ALA A 175 -14.19 -22.77 -23.58
N LEU A 176 -15.22 -23.43 -24.12
CA LEU A 176 -16.10 -24.33 -23.37
C LEU A 176 -15.35 -25.49 -22.72
N ALA A 177 -14.29 -25.99 -23.37
CA ALA A 177 -13.44 -27.07 -22.84
C ALA A 177 -12.47 -26.63 -21.73
N HIS A 178 -12.14 -25.33 -21.64
CA HIS A 178 -11.13 -24.81 -20.71
C HIS A 178 -11.69 -24.08 -19.48
N GLY A 179 -12.92 -23.57 -19.53
CA GLY A 179 -13.53 -22.83 -18.42
C GLY A 179 -14.40 -23.68 -17.47
N GLU A 180 -14.56 -23.22 -16.22
CA GLU A 180 -15.73 -23.57 -15.41
C GLU A 180 -16.87 -22.61 -15.78
N TRP A 181 -17.98 -23.16 -16.27
CA TRP A 181 -19.10 -22.38 -16.83
C TRP A 181 -20.31 -22.44 -15.89
N PRO A 182 -20.88 -21.30 -15.47
CA PRO A 182 -22.19 -21.26 -14.83
C PRO A 182 -23.34 -21.54 -15.82
#